data_AF-A0A7W9FL04-F1
#
_entry.id   AF-A0A7W9FL04-F1
#
_cell.length_a   1.000
_cell.length_b   1.000
_cell.length_c   1.000
_cell.angle_alpha   90.00
_cell.angle_beta   90.00
_cell.angle_gamma   90.00
#
_symmetry.space_group_name_H-M   'P 1'
#
loop_
_entity.id
_entity.type
_entity.pdbx_description
1 polymer ?
#
loop_
_entity_poly.entity_id
_entity_poly.type
_entity_poly.pdbx_seq_one_letter_code
_entity_poly.pdbx_strand_id
1 'polypeptide(L)'
;MSADRPPRRRLKRLGRVLLVLAGLTAIGALTALKPLDETPYFDGPFYEAALSRVAAVAHPAIAEGPVSAGFGEATLTPTLDGTADDPAAGRFVGLRLAGYSKHIGKGIDGVADPVSVHAVAFAVGGRRVVVLGMDMLMVPPEVALRLRRDVLPSLGLSGDDIYLAGTHTHTAPGGWYRGLAGYLIGGTYRPGLVDWMTAQAAQAIRAALADLKPATLASATVDLPEMTWNRNRQEPAPVDGGLFALAVRQTGGRTAVIGSYGAHPTTRGAGDLRISGDYPGVWERQMKAAGYDVALFMAGAVGGQSANREDATRGKPEAIGTRLAEETVKALVRATPLERVPLATATVGLPLPPPQYRISAEIVVRPWLLTRVIGLPQEARIDALRIGDALLVGAPCDYSGELAAPFRRALAGAGLDAVVTSFNGGYVGYVQPSSQAYLDSYERDMEFYGTGLGDYMAEMIGLMTKGLAAPHGVAHAAPVAAAE
;
A
#
# COMPACT_ATOMS: atom_id res chain seq x y z
N MET A 1 -29.90 10.17 -63.52
CA MET A 1 -29.23 9.85 -62.23
C MET A 1 -29.16 8.34 -62.09
N SER A 2 -28.02 7.74 -62.47
CA SER A 2 -27.78 6.30 -62.32
C SER A 2 -27.24 6.04 -60.91
N ALA A 3 -28.03 5.34 -60.09
CA ALA A 3 -27.62 4.94 -58.75
C ALA A 3 -26.68 3.73 -58.86
N ASP A 4 -25.39 3.98 -58.70
CA ASP A 4 -24.32 2.99 -58.70
C ASP A 4 -24.51 2.03 -57.51
N ARG A 5 -25.17 0.88 -57.74
CA ARG A 5 -25.35 -0.15 -56.72
C ARG A 5 -23.99 -0.80 -56.47
N PRO A 6 -23.49 -0.86 -55.22
CA PRO A 6 -22.20 -1.48 -54.94
C PRO A 6 -22.20 -2.94 -55.43
N PRO A 7 -21.13 -3.40 -56.09
CA PRO A 7 -21.14 -4.69 -56.77
C PRO A 7 -21.35 -5.81 -55.75
N ARG A 8 -22.39 -6.64 -55.95
CA ARG A 8 -22.79 -7.77 -55.07
C ARG A 8 -21.63 -8.66 -54.58
N ARG A 9 -20.51 -8.72 -55.32
CA ARG A 9 -19.27 -9.40 -54.92
C ARG A 9 -18.58 -8.76 -53.70
N ARG A 10 -18.57 -7.43 -53.57
CA ARG A 10 -17.98 -6.71 -52.42
C ARG A 10 -18.78 -6.95 -51.15
N LEU A 11 -20.12 -6.94 -51.21
CA LEU A 11 -20.98 -7.28 -50.07
C LEU A 11 -20.77 -8.73 -49.58
N LYS A 12 -20.67 -9.70 -50.51
CA LYS A 12 -20.38 -11.10 -50.15
C LYS A 12 -18.99 -11.29 -49.54
N ARG A 13 -17.99 -10.54 -50.01
CA ARG A 13 -16.63 -10.57 -49.45
C ARG A 13 -16.59 -9.96 -48.06
N LEU A 14 -17.26 -8.82 -47.85
CA LEU A 14 -17.41 -8.19 -46.54
C LEU A 14 -18.15 -9.11 -45.56
N GLY A 15 -19.25 -9.74 -45.98
CA GLY A 15 -19.97 -10.72 -45.17
C GLY A 15 -19.12 -11.92 -44.75
N ARG A 16 -18.28 -12.46 -45.64
CA ARG A 16 -17.33 -13.54 -45.29
C ARG A 16 -16.25 -13.07 -44.32
N VAL A 17 -15.72 -11.86 -44.49
CA VAL A 17 -14.74 -11.29 -43.55
C VAL A 17 -15.36 -11.11 -42.17
N LEU A 18 -16.58 -10.58 -42.08
CA LEU A 18 -17.31 -10.45 -40.82
C LEU A 18 -17.60 -11.81 -40.16
N LEU A 19 -17.98 -12.82 -40.95
CA LEU A 19 -18.18 -14.20 -40.46
C LEU A 19 -16.88 -14.83 -39.93
N VAL A 20 -15.76 -14.65 -40.64
CA VAL A 20 -14.45 -15.14 -40.18
C VAL A 20 -14.02 -14.41 -38.91
N LEU A 21 -14.18 -13.09 -38.84
CA LEU A 21 -13.91 -12.31 -37.63
C LEU A 21 -14.80 -12.74 -36.46
N ALA A 22 -16.09 -12.95 -36.68
CA ALA A 22 -17.01 -13.46 -35.67
C ALA A 22 -16.62 -14.87 -35.19
N GLY A 23 -16.23 -15.75 -36.11
CA GLY A 23 -15.74 -17.10 -35.79
C GLY A 23 -14.44 -17.07 -34.98
N LEU A 24 -13.47 -16.22 -35.36
CA LEU A 24 -12.22 -16.03 -34.62
C LEU A 24 -12.46 -15.44 -33.23
N THR A 25 -13.37 -14.46 -33.10
CA THR A 25 -13.77 -13.91 -31.81
C THR A 25 -14.45 -14.95 -30.94
N ALA A 26 -15.33 -15.79 -31.50
CA ALA A 26 -16.00 -16.86 -30.77
C ALA A 26 -15.01 -17.94 -30.29
N ILE A 27 -14.06 -18.35 -31.15
CA ILE A 27 -12.98 -19.27 -30.77
C ILE A 27 -12.08 -18.64 -29.70
N GLY A 28 -11.75 -17.35 -29.85
CA GLY A 28 -11.02 -16.57 -28.85
C GLY A 28 -11.73 -16.56 -27.50
N ALA A 29 -13.04 -16.29 -27.48
CA ALA A 29 -13.85 -16.31 -26.26
C ALA A 29 -13.91 -17.71 -25.62
N LEU A 30 -14.16 -18.77 -26.42
CA LEU A 30 -14.21 -20.15 -25.93
C LEU A 30 -12.87 -20.63 -25.34
N THR A 31 -11.76 -20.15 -25.87
CA THR A 31 -10.41 -20.49 -25.41
C THR A 31 -9.89 -19.58 -24.30
N ALA A 32 -10.43 -18.37 -24.15
CA ALA A 32 -10.03 -17.40 -23.14
C ALA A 32 -10.87 -17.45 -21.86
N LEU A 33 -12.06 -18.06 -21.89
CA LEU A 33 -13.00 -18.07 -20.77
C LEU A 33 -13.13 -19.47 -20.16
N LYS A 34 -13.43 -19.52 -18.86
CA LYS A 34 -13.78 -20.74 -18.12
C LYS A 34 -14.82 -20.42 -17.02
N PRO A 35 -15.53 -21.42 -16.47
CA PRO A 35 -16.28 -21.24 -15.24
C PRO A 35 -15.38 -20.79 -14.08
N LEU A 36 -15.95 -20.00 -13.16
CA LEU A 36 -15.34 -19.64 -11.89
C LEU A 36 -14.99 -20.92 -11.12
N ASP A 37 -13.76 -20.98 -10.62
CA ASP A 37 -13.31 -22.04 -9.74
C ASP A 37 -13.59 -21.61 -8.29
N GLU A 38 -14.55 -22.27 -7.66
CA GLU A 38 -14.97 -22.02 -6.28
C GLU A 38 -14.35 -23.02 -5.29
N THR A 39 -13.32 -23.76 -5.73
CA THR A 39 -12.57 -24.66 -4.85
C THR A 39 -12.07 -23.89 -3.62
N PRO A 40 -12.33 -24.36 -2.39
CA PRO A 40 -11.82 -23.72 -1.19
C PRO A 40 -10.30 -23.56 -1.25
N TYR A 41 -9.78 -22.43 -0.75
CA TYR A 41 -8.37 -22.10 -0.92
C TYR A 41 -7.44 -23.14 -0.27
N PHE A 42 -7.88 -23.81 0.81
CA PHE A 42 -7.10 -24.82 1.53
C PHE A 42 -7.01 -26.17 0.80
N ASP A 43 -7.83 -26.39 -0.23
CA ASP A 43 -7.75 -27.58 -1.10
C ASP A 43 -6.80 -27.32 -2.31
N GLY A 44 -6.28 -26.11 -2.45
CA GLY A 44 -5.42 -25.71 -3.54
C GLY A 44 -3.94 -26.11 -3.35
N PRO A 45 -3.20 -26.47 -4.40
CA PRO A 45 -1.79 -26.87 -4.30
C PRO A 45 -0.85 -25.74 -3.84
N PHE A 46 -1.29 -24.48 -3.94
CA PHE A 46 -0.54 -23.33 -3.42
C PHE A 46 -0.56 -23.26 -1.89
N TYR A 47 -1.58 -23.82 -1.23
CA TYR A 47 -1.78 -23.72 0.20
C TYR A 47 -0.71 -24.43 1.02
N GLU A 48 -0.36 -25.68 0.67
CA GLU A 48 0.70 -26.42 1.36
C GLU A 48 2.08 -25.74 1.23
N ALA A 49 2.37 -25.20 0.05
CA ALA A 49 3.57 -24.43 -0.21
C ALA A 49 3.58 -23.14 0.64
N ALA A 50 2.44 -22.48 0.78
CA ALA A 50 2.28 -21.30 1.62
C ALA A 50 2.52 -21.61 3.10
N LEU A 51 1.89 -22.65 3.64
CA LEU A 51 2.09 -23.10 5.02
C LEU A 51 3.57 -23.39 5.30
N SER A 52 4.24 -24.08 4.38
CA SER A 52 5.67 -24.40 4.51
C SER A 52 6.54 -23.13 4.54
N ARG A 53 6.27 -22.17 3.65
CA ARG A 53 7.00 -20.89 3.59
C ARG A 53 6.73 -20.00 4.81
N VAL A 54 5.49 -19.95 5.29
CA VAL A 54 5.10 -19.21 6.50
C VAL A 54 5.75 -19.82 7.73
N ALA A 55 5.72 -21.15 7.88
CA ALA A 55 6.36 -21.84 9.00
C ALA A 55 7.87 -21.55 9.07
N ALA A 56 8.54 -21.41 7.93
CA ALA A 56 9.96 -21.09 7.86
C ALA A 56 10.32 -19.68 8.40
N VAL A 57 9.34 -18.77 8.48
CA VAL A 57 9.56 -17.38 8.92
C VAL A 57 8.73 -16.98 10.15
N ALA A 58 7.92 -17.90 10.68
CA ALA A 58 7.03 -17.64 11.82
C ALA A 58 7.77 -17.35 13.13
N HIS A 59 9.04 -17.77 13.24
CA HIS A 59 9.90 -17.56 14.41
C HIS A 59 11.22 -16.88 14.00
N PRO A 60 11.18 -15.59 13.61
CA PRO A 60 12.37 -14.88 13.19
C PRO A 60 13.30 -14.62 14.38
N ALA A 61 14.59 -14.44 14.11
CA ALA A 61 15.53 -13.99 15.12
C ALA A 61 15.18 -12.58 15.62
N ILE A 62 15.04 -12.42 16.93
CA ILE A 62 14.69 -11.16 17.58
C ILE A 62 15.95 -10.54 18.16
N ALA A 63 16.26 -9.32 17.73
CA ALA A 63 17.28 -8.51 18.36
C ALA A 63 16.64 -7.73 19.51
N GLU A 64 17.26 -7.73 20.69
CA GLU A 64 16.79 -6.96 21.85
C GLU A 64 17.90 -6.03 22.33
N GLY A 65 17.54 -4.80 22.68
CA GLY A 65 18.52 -3.84 23.20
C GLY A 65 18.08 -2.39 23.10
N PRO A 66 18.97 -1.45 23.44
CA PRO A 66 18.73 -0.04 23.23
C PRO A 66 18.43 0.26 21.75
N VAL A 67 17.45 1.12 21.50
CA VAL A 67 17.10 1.54 20.15
C VAL A 67 17.89 2.78 19.74
N SER A 68 18.39 2.76 18.52
CA SER A 68 18.77 3.97 17.80
C SER A 68 17.83 4.19 16.63
N ALA A 69 17.56 5.45 16.31
CA ALA A 69 16.75 5.84 15.17
C ALA A 69 17.38 6.99 14.39
N GLY A 70 17.13 7.04 13.09
CA GLY A 70 17.62 8.07 12.20
C GLY A 70 16.60 8.38 11.11
N PHE A 71 16.60 9.61 10.60
CA PHE A 71 15.53 10.09 9.73
C PHE A 71 16.04 10.66 8.41
N GLY A 72 15.28 10.44 7.35
CA GLY A 72 15.58 10.96 6.02
C GLY A 72 14.30 11.39 5.29
N GLU A 73 14.43 12.41 4.46
CA GLU A 73 13.35 12.91 3.61
C GLU A 73 13.93 13.30 2.25
N ALA A 74 13.15 13.07 1.19
CA ALA A 74 13.46 13.54 -0.14
C ALA A 74 12.16 13.96 -0.83
N THR A 75 12.19 15.02 -1.64
CA THR A 75 11.00 15.42 -2.40
C THR A 75 10.64 14.36 -3.43
N LEU A 76 9.34 14.15 -3.62
CA LEU A 76 8.77 13.35 -4.70
C LEU A 76 7.89 14.21 -5.62
N THR A 77 7.92 15.53 -5.44
CA THR A 77 7.17 16.49 -6.27
C THR A 77 8.01 16.80 -7.51
N PRO A 78 7.64 16.30 -8.70
CA PRO A 78 8.38 16.61 -9.92
C PRO A 78 8.20 18.07 -10.29
N THR A 79 9.21 18.63 -10.95
CA THR A 79 9.06 19.92 -11.61
C THR A 79 8.36 19.69 -12.96
N LEU A 80 7.27 20.44 -13.20
CA LEU A 80 6.39 20.26 -14.36
C LEU A 80 6.61 21.29 -15.47
N ASP A 81 7.58 22.20 -15.29
CA ASP A 81 7.90 23.25 -16.24
C ASP A 81 8.97 22.77 -17.24
N GLY A 82 8.62 22.67 -18.52
CA GLY A 82 9.58 22.26 -19.53
C GLY A 82 8.96 21.80 -20.82
N THR A 83 9.84 21.51 -21.79
CA THR A 83 9.49 20.97 -23.11
C THR A 83 9.94 19.51 -23.29
N ALA A 84 10.77 19.00 -22.38
CA ALA A 84 11.28 17.63 -22.37
C ALA A 84 11.51 17.13 -20.93
N ASP A 85 11.55 15.81 -20.78
CA ASP A 85 11.91 15.16 -19.51
C ASP A 85 13.42 15.32 -19.24
N ASP A 86 13.76 15.67 -18.01
CA ASP A 86 15.11 15.62 -17.45
C ASP A 86 15.03 14.94 -16.07
N PRO A 87 15.11 13.60 -16.03
CA PRO A 87 15.03 12.84 -14.79
C PRO A 87 16.10 13.20 -13.76
N ALA A 88 17.28 13.65 -14.19
CA ALA A 88 18.36 14.02 -13.26
C ALA A 88 18.02 15.28 -12.47
N ALA A 89 17.27 16.20 -13.09
CA ALA A 89 16.75 17.40 -12.44
C ALA A 89 15.34 17.21 -11.83
N GLY A 90 14.76 16.01 -11.89
CA GLY A 90 13.38 15.76 -11.43
C GLY A 90 12.31 16.46 -12.27
N ARG A 91 12.60 16.76 -13.54
CA ARG A 91 11.71 17.51 -14.44
C ARG A 91 11.01 16.58 -15.42
N PHE A 92 9.70 16.70 -15.55
CA PHE A 92 8.89 15.85 -16.42
C PHE A 92 7.75 16.60 -17.08
N VAL A 93 7.44 16.26 -18.34
CA VAL A 93 6.41 16.94 -19.14
C VAL A 93 5.27 15.99 -19.48
N GLY A 94 4.02 16.39 -19.26
CA GLY A 94 2.85 15.59 -19.64
C GLY A 94 2.67 14.32 -18.80
N LEU A 95 3.06 14.37 -17.53
CA LEU A 95 2.69 13.34 -16.56
C LEU A 95 1.18 13.34 -16.33
N ARG A 96 0.67 12.21 -15.84
CA ARG A 96 -0.72 12.03 -15.40
C ARG A 96 -0.73 11.69 -13.92
N LEU A 97 -1.81 12.02 -13.21
CA LEU A 97 -2.03 11.52 -11.86
C LEU A 97 -2.40 10.03 -11.88
N ALA A 98 -1.94 9.27 -10.88
CA ALA A 98 -2.26 7.86 -10.71
C ALA A 98 -3.46 7.62 -9.80
N GLY A 99 -4.32 6.66 -10.14
CA GLY A 99 -5.38 6.16 -9.25
C GLY A 99 -6.77 6.16 -9.89
N TYR A 100 -7.18 7.28 -10.47
CA TYR A 100 -8.49 7.38 -11.13
C TYR A 100 -8.43 7.12 -12.64
N SER A 101 -9.27 6.20 -13.12
CA SER A 101 -9.51 6.00 -14.56
C SER A 101 -10.00 7.26 -15.28
N LYS A 102 -10.67 8.17 -14.56
CA LYS A 102 -11.11 9.49 -15.07
C LYS A 102 -9.96 10.45 -15.42
N HIS A 103 -8.72 10.11 -15.10
CA HIS A 103 -7.52 10.85 -15.50
C HIS A 103 -7.00 10.42 -16.88
N ILE A 104 -7.60 9.44 -17.56
CA ILE A 104 -7.21 9.05 -18.92
C ILE A 104 -7.35 10.25 -19.86
N GLY A 105 -6.25 10.59 -20.54
CA GLY A 105 -6.16 11.74 -21.44
C GLY A 105 -5.99 13.10 -20.76
N LYS A 106 -5.87 13.16 -19.42
CA LYS A 106 -5.72 14.41 -18.66
C LYS A 106 -4.34 14.49 -18.01
N GLY A 107 -3.61 15.56 -18.32
CA GLY A 107 -2.32 15.85 -17.69
C GLY A 107 -2.47 16.46 -16.30
N ILE A 108 -1.39 16.40 -15.53
CA ILE A 108 -1.27 17.16 -14.27
C ILE A 108 -1.29 18.66 -14.58
N ASP A 109 -2.10 19.44 -13.85
CA ASP A 109 -2.28 20.88 -14.08
C ASP A 109 -1.69 21.78 -12.96
N GLY A 110 -1.06 21.18 -11.95
CA GLY A 110 -0.32 21.91 -10.92
C GLY A 110 0.06 21.06 -9.71
N VAL A 111 0.46 21.73 -8.64
CA VAL A 111 0.75 21.15 -7.33
C VAL A 111 -0.10 21.89 -6.30
N ALA A 112 -0.99 21.19 -5.61
CA ALA A 112 -1.78 21.76 -4.51
C ALA A 112 -0.97 21.73 -3.21
N ASP A 113 -0.29 20.62 -2.96
CA ASP A 113 0.66 20.46 -1.87
C ASP A 113 1.74 19.42 -2.25
N PRO A 114 2.97 19.58 -1.74
CA PRO A 114 4.07 18.71 -2.11
C PRO A 114 3.86 17.30 -1.60
N VAL A 115 4.38 16.35 -2.36
CA VAL A 115 4.53 14.93 -2.04
C VAL A 115 6.01 14.60 -1.84
N SER A 116 6.30 13.70 -0.91
CA SER A 116 7.65 13.36 -0.43
C SER A 116 7.85 11.85 -0.27
N VAL A 117 9.11 11.47 -0.05
CA VAL A 117 9.52 10.17 0.47
C VAL A 117 10.10 10.39 1.87
N HIS A 118 9.63 9.60 2.83
CA HIS A 118 10.05 9.64 4.22
C HIS A 118 10.71 8.31 4.59
N ALA A 119 11.85 8.36 5.28
CA ALA A 119 12.56 7.19 5.76
C ALA A 119 12.84 7.30 7.26
N VAL A 120 12.50 6.26 8.01
CA VAL A 120 12.84 6.10 9.43
C VAL A 120 13.64 4.82 9.57
N ALA A 121 14.92 4.94 9.91
CA ALA A 121 15.81 3.82 10.18
C ALA A 121 15.79 3.50 11.67
N PHE A 122 15.77 2.20 12.01
CA PHE A 122 15.92 1.68 13.37
C PHE A 122 17.15 0.79 13.45
N ALA A 123 17.85 0.83 14.58
CA ALA A 123 18.94 -0.10 14.88
C ALA A 123 18.83 -0.62 16.32
N VAL A 124 18.87 -1.94 16.49
CA VAL A 124 18.78 -2.64 17.78
C VAL A 124 19.66 -3.89 17.72
N GLY A 125 20.55 -4.08 18.69
CA GLY A 125 21.36 -5.31 18.78
C GLY A 125 22.15 -5.66 17.51
N GLY A 126 22.59 -4.65 16.74
CA GLY A 126 23.29 -4.83 15.47
C GLY A 126 22.39 -5.04 14.25
N ARG A 127 21.08 -5.31 14.43
CA ARG A 127 20.10 -5.36 13.35
C ARG A 127 19.67 -3.95 12.96
N ARG A 128 19.49 -3.69 11.66
CA ARG A 128 19.04 -2.41 11.11
C ARG A 128 17.86 -2.64 10.18
N VAL A 129 16.81 -1.83 10.30
CA VAL A 129 15.63 -1.88 9.43
C VAL A 129 15.22 -0.46 9.06
N VAL A 130 14.68 -0.26 7.86
CA VAL A 130 14.17 1.04 7.41
C VAL A 130 12.68 0.96 7.08
N VAL A 131 11.87 1.84 7.64
CA VAL A 131 10.49 2.09 7.18
C VAL A 131 10.54 3.22 6.16
N LEU A 132 10.08 2.96 4.95
CA LEU A 132 10.04 3.92 3.84
C LEU A 132 8.58 4.18 3.42
N GLY A 133 8.12 5.40 3.65
CA GLY A 133 6.82 5.88 3.19
C GLY A 133 6.98 6.72 1.93
N MET A 134 6.07 6.55 0.96
CA MET A 134 6.00 7.38 -0.24
C MET A 134 4.59 7.97 -0.38
N ASP A 135 4.53 9.29 -0.62
CA ASP A 135 3.30 10.01 -0.93
C ASP A 135 2.84 9.71 -2.37
N MET A 136 2.37 8.48 -2.55
CA MET A 136 2.06 7.88 -3.84
C MET A 136 0.82 6.99 -3.74
N LEU A 137 0.25 6.65 -4.89
CA LEU A 137 -0.80 5.63 -4.99
C LEU A 137 -0.36 4.29 -4.37
N MET A 138 0.89 3.92 -4.55
CA MET A 138 1.54 2.77 -3.91
C MET A 138 3.04 2.99 -3.98
N VAL A 139 3.84 2.20 -3.27
CA VAL A 139 5.26 2.11 -3.60
C VAL A 139 5.38 1.44 -4.98
N PRO A 140 5.90 2.12 -6.02
CA PRO A 140 5.95 1.55 -7.36
C PRO A 140 6.70 0.21 -7.37
N PRO A 141 6.16 -0.86 -7.95
CA PRO A 141 6.79 -2.19 -7.91
C PRO A 141 8.22 -2.20 -8.47
N GLU A 142 8.48 -1.46 -9.55
CA GLU A 142 9.82 -1.34 -10.13
C GLU A 142 10.79 -0.56 -9.23
N VAL A 143 10.31 0.43 -8.46
CA VAL A 143 11.12 1.13 -7.45
C VAL A 143 11.45 0.16 -6.31
N ALA A 144 10.45 -0.55 -5.78
CA ALA A 144 10.64 -1.55 -4.72
C ALA A 144 11.66 -2.63 -5.12
N LEU A 145 11.56 -3.14 -6.36
CA LEU A 145 12.49 -4.12 -6.91
C LEU A 145 13.93 -3.57 -6.97
N ARG A 146 14.12 -2.36 -7.49
CA ARG A 146 15.45 -1.72 -7.59
C ARG A 146 16.03 -1.39 -6.22
N LEU A 147 15.21 -0.95 -5.27
CA LEU A 147 15.65 -0.73 -3.89
C LEU A 147 16.22 -2.02 -3.30
N ARG A 148 15.45 -3.12 -3.36
CA ARG A 148 15.87 -4.41 -2.80
C ARG A 148 17.08 -5.02 -3.52
N ARG A 149 17.17 -4.89 -4.85
CA ARG A 149 18.25 -5.50 -5.65
C ARG A 149 19.53 -4.68 -5.67
N ASP A 150 19.42 -3.35 -5.81
CA ASP A 150 20.56 -2.49 -6.16
C ASP A 150 20.98 -1.57 -5.01
N VAL A 151 20.02 -1.06 -4.22
CA VAL A 151 20.29 -0.03 -3.21
C VAL A 151 20.63 -0.64 -1.86
N LEU A 152 19.77 -1.49 -1.32
CA LEU A 152 19.94 -2.05 0.03
C LEU A 152 21.26 -2.82 0.21
N PRO A 153 21.70 -3.68 -0.72
CA PRO A 153 22.97 -4.39 -0.57
C PRO A 153 24.18 -3.45 -0.47
N SER A 154 24.17 -2.32 -1.20
CA SER A 154 25.23 -1.30 -1.14
C SER A 154 25.31 -0.57 0.21
N LEU A 155 24.26 -0.68 1.03
CA LEU A 155 24.15 -0.10 2.38
C LEU A 155 24.35 -1.14 3.49
N GLY A 156 24.68 -2.38 3.11
CA GLY A 156 24.80 -3.52 4.02
C GLY A 156 23.46 -3.94 4.64
N LEU A 157 22.36 -3.76 3.89
CA LEU A 157 21.01 -4.21 4.24
C LEU A 157 20.56 -5.30 3.27
N SER A 158 19.75 -6.23 3.74
CA SER A 158 19.07 -7.22 2.91
C SER A 158 17.73 -6.69 2.39
N GLY A 159 17.10 -7.45 1.48
CA GLY A 159 15.74 -7.13 1.02
C GLY A 159 14.68 -7.15 2.12
N ASP A 160 14.96 -7.79 3.25
CA ASP A 160 14.04 -7.98 4.39
C ASP A 160 14.27 -6.95 5.51
N ASP A 161 15.25 -6.06 5.32
CA ASP A 161 15.57 -4.95 6.21
C ASP A 161 14.89 -3.63 5.77
N ILE A 162 13.84 -3.73 4.94
CA ILE A 162 13.00 -2.58 4.55
C ILE A 162 11.52 -2.90 4.67
N TYR A 163 10.75 -1.98 5.24
CA TYR A 163 9.29 -1.95 5.21
C TYR A 163 8.84 -0.82 4.30
N LEU A 164 8.14 -1.14 3.22
CA LEU A 164 7.70 -0.19 2.20
C LEU A 164 6.23 0.18 2.42
N ALA A 165 5.84 1.45 2.33
CA ALA A 165 4.44 1.85 2.43
C ALA A 165 4.11 3.01 1.49
N GLY A 166 2.94 2.96 0.86
CA GLY A 166 2.37 4.10 0.12
C GLY A 166 1.28 4.76 0.96
N THR A 167 1.10 6.07 0.83
CA THR A 167 -0.05 6.75 1.45
C THR A 167 -1.37 6.42 0.78
N HIS A 168 -1.33 5.95 -0.47
CA HIS A 168 -2.46 5.71 -1.35
C HIS A 168 -3.21 6.97 -1.80
N THR A 169 -2.50 8.10 -1.91
CA THR A 169 -3.08 9.28 -2.56
C THR A 169 -3.35 9.01 -4.05
N HIS A 170 -4.57 9.31 -4.51
CA HIS A 170 -4.98 9.22 -5.92
C HIS A 170 -4.59 10.49 -6.73
N THR A 171 -3.83 11.39 -6.10
CA THR A 171 -3.37 12.64 -6.70
C THR A 171 -1.85 12.77 -6.64
N ALA A 172 -1.12 11.66 -6.80
CA ALA A 172 0.33 11.64 -7.00
C ALA A 172 0.72 11.30 -8.46
N PRO A 173 1.96 11.61 -8.89
CA PRO A 173 2.44 11.29 -10.23
C PRO A 173 2.30 9.80 -10.60
N GLY A 174 1.77 9.54 -11.79
CA GLY A 174 1.73 8.24 -12.46
C GLY A 174 2.86 8.04 -13.47
N GLY A 175 2.78 6.99 -14.28
CA GLY A 175 3.75 6.69 -15.33
C GLY A 175 4.92 5.81 -14.88
N TRP A 176 4.81 5.20 -13.70
CA TRP A 176 5.85 4.35 -13.11
C TRP A 176 5.59 2.84 -13.27
N TYR A 177 4.43 2.42 -13.77
CA TYR A 177 4.09 1.01 -13.97
C TYR A 177 4.00 0.64 -15.45
N ARG A 178 4.53 -0.53 -15.82
CA ARG A 178 4.56 -1.01 -17.21
C ARG A 178 3.22 -1.58 -17.68
N GLY A 179 3.11 -1.74 -18.99
CA GLY A 179 2.00 -2.47 -19.63
C GLY A 179 0.67 -1.72 -19.64
N LEU A 180 -0.37 -2.42 -20.07
CA LEU A 180 -1.71 -1.85 -20.23
C LEU A 180 -2.31 -1.41 -18.88
N ALA A 181 -2.13 -2.23 -17.83
CA ALA A 181 -2.58 -1.88 -16.48
C ALA A 181 -1.93 -0.58 -15.98
N GLY A 182 -0.61 -0.44 -16.16
CA GLY A 182 0.10 0.79 -15.81
C GLY A 182 -0.37 2.02 -16.59
N TYR A 183 -0.62 1.86 -17.90
CA TYR A 183 -1.16 2.94 -18.71
C TYR A 183 -2.55 3.42 -18.24
N LEU A 184 -3.43 2.49 -17.87
CA LEU A 184 -4.78 2.81 -17.38
C LEU A 184 -4.72 3.53 -16.02
N ILE A 185 -3.89 3.03 -15.10
CA ILE A 185 -3.81 3.53 -13.72
C ILE A 185 -3.04 4.85 -13.64
N GLY A 186 -1.91 4.98 -14.33
CA GLY A 186 -0.97 6.09 -14.15
C GLY A 186 -0.46 6.74 -15.44
N GLY A 187 -0.87 6.26 -16.62
CA GLY A 187 -0.39 6.80 -17.90
C GLY A 187 0.88 6.17 -18.43
N THR A 188 1.42 6.75 -19.50
CA THR A 188 2.56 6.19 -20.24
C THR A 188 3.74 5.92 -19.33
N TYR A 189 4.26 4.70 -19.39
CA TYR A 189 5.43 4.30 -18.61
C TYR A 189 6.67 5.11 -19.00
N ARG A 190 7.37 5.63 -17.98
CA ARG A 190 8.60 6.43 -18.13
C ARG A 190 9.71 5.83 -17.29
N PRO A 191 10.73 5.19 -17.90
CA PRO A 191 11.83 4.60 -17.15
C PRO A 191 12.60 5.65 -16.33
N GLY A 192 12.82 6.85 -16.90
CA GLY A 192 13.49 7.94 -16.20
C GLY A 192 12.75 8.41 -14.94
N LEU A 193 11.41 8.36 -14.93
CA LEU A 193 10.63 8.65 -13.72
C LEU A 193 10.90 7.62 -12.62
N VAL A 194 10.96 6.34 -12.98
CA VAL A 194 11.30 5.25 -12.04
C VAL A 194 12.73 5.40 -11.53
N ASP A 195 13.68 5.76 -12.39
CA ASP A 195 15.07 6.00 -12.01
C ASP A 195 15.16 7.14 -10.99
N TRP A 196 14.50 8.26 -11.26
CA TRP A 196 14.43 9.41 -10.37
C TRP A 196 13.77 9.06 -9.03
N MET A 197 12.59 8.42 -9.03
CA MET A 197 11.91 7.98 -7.80
C MET A 197 12.78 7.03 -6.97
N THR A 198 13.52 6.13 -7.64
CA THR A 198 14.48 5.23 -6.96
C THR A 198 15.62 6.02 -6.32
N ALA A 199 16.13 7.05 -7.00
CA ALA A 199 17.18 7.92 -6.46
C ALA A 199 16.70 8.72 -5.23
N GLN A 200 15.48 9.27 -5.28
CA GLN A 200 14.87 9.98 -4.15
C GLN A 200 14.68 9.05 -2.94
N ALA A 201 14.15 7.84 -3.15
CA ALA A 201 14.03 6.83 -2.10
C ALA A 201 15.40 6.44 -1.52
N ALA A 202 16.39 6.19 -2.39
CA ALA A 202 17.75 5.85 -1.95
C ALA A 202 18.41 6.99 -1.16
N GLN A 203 18.16 8.25 -1.52
CA GLN A 203 18.62 9.41 -0.76
C GLN A 203 18.01 9.45 0.64
N ALA A 204 16.67 9.28 0.75
CA ALA A 204 15.99 9.26 2.05
C ALA A 204 16.52 8.12 2.94
N ILE A 205 16.69 6.92 2.39
CA ILE A 205 17.25 5.76 3.12
C ILE A 205 18.68 6.06 3.61
N ARG A 206 19.55 6.59 2.75
CA ARG A 206 20.94 6.94 3.13
C ARG A 206 20.98 8.00 4.23
N ALA A 207 20.14 9.03 4.13
CA ALA A 207 20.04 10.08 5.13
C ALA A 207 19.57 9.51 6.49
N ALA A 208 18.56 8.63 6.47
CA ALA A 208 18.07 7.98 7.69
C ALA A 208 19.13 7.12 8.37
N LEU A 209 19.88 6.32 7.61
CA LEU A 209 20.97 5.51 8.15
C LEU A 209 22.14 6.34 8.69
N ALA A 210 22.47 7.44 8.02
CA ALA A 210 23.54 8.35 8.44
C ALA A 210 23.19 9.13 9.71
N ASP A 211 21.91 9.27 10.04
CA ASP A 211 21.42 10.01 11.20
C ASP A 211 21.05 9.11 12.39
N LEU A 212 21.47 7.83 12.42
CA LEU A 212 21.20 6.93 13.54
C LEU A 212 21.80 7.46 14.85
N LYS A 213 20.93 7.71 15.84
CA LYS A 213 21.28 8.15 17.21
C LYS A 213 20.43 7.40 18.23
N PRO A 214 20.87 7.29 19.50
CA PRO A 214 20.03 6.74 20.58
C PRO A 214 18.65 7.40 20.60
N ALA A 215 17.60 6.62 20.83
CA ALA A 215 16.23 7.08 20.73
C ALA A 215 15.28 6.42 21.74
N THR A 216 14.08 6.99 21.88
CA THR A 216 12.93 6.39 22.56
C THR A 216 11.77 6.20 21.60
N LEU A 217 10.99 5.15 21.81
CA LEU A 217 9.80 4.81 21.02
C LEU A 217 8.55 4.85 21.88
N ALA A 218 7.44 5.30 21.34
CA ALA A 218 6.14 5.16 21.99
C ALA A 218 5.07 4.91 20.93
N SER A 219 4.35 3.79 21.01
CA SER A 219 3.23 3.49 20.12
C SER A 219 1.89 3.65 20.83
N ALA A 220 0.86 3.93 20.04
CA ALA A 220 -0.52 3.89 20.47
C ALA A 220 -1.45 3.61 19.30
N THR A 221 -2.60 3.02 19.61
CA THR A 221 -3.71 2.84 18.68
C THR A 221 -5.00 3.41 19.27
N VAL A 222 -5.73 4.21 18.49
CA VAL A 222 -7.05 4.75 18.86
C VAL A 222 -8.10 4.30 17.87
N ASP A 223 -9.25 3.82 18.36
CA ASP A 223 -10.40 3.50 17.51
C ASP A 223 -11.19 4.76 17.16
N LEU A 224 -11.26 5.08 15.87
CA LEU A 224 -12.06 6.15 15.27
C LEU A 224 -12.99 5.60 14.17
N PRO A 225 -13.88 4.63 14.46
CA PRO A 225 -14.75 4.02 13.45
C PRO A 225 -15.71 5.02 12.81
N GLU A 226 -16.08 6.09 13.51
CA GLU A 226 -16.97 7.14 13.01
C GLU A 226 -16.37 7.95 11.84
N MET A 227 -15.05 7.93 11.68
CA MET A 227 -14.34 8.61 10.61
C MET A 227 -14.13 7.73 9.36
N THR A 228 -14.62 6.49 9.39
CA THR A 228 -14.51 5.53 8.28
C THR A 228 -15.88 4.98 7.89
N TRP A 229 -16.07 4.76 6.59
CA TRP A 229 -17.28 4.18 6.01
C TRP A 229 -16.92 2.99 5.12
N ASN A 230 -17.66 1.89 5.26
CA ASN A 230 -17.54 0.73 4.38
C ASN A 230 -18.34 0.97 3.10
N ARG A 231 -17.65 1.13 1.97
CA ARG A 231 -18.26 1.52 0.70
C ARG A 231 -18.75 0.35 -0.15
N ASN A 232 -18.56 -0.89 0.31
CA ASN A 232 -18.96 -2.08 -0.42
C ASN A 232 -20.46 -2.41 -0.24
N ARG A 233 -21.11 -1.80 0.75
CA ARG A 233 -22.50 -2.08 1.12
C ARG A 233 -23.24 -0.76 1.40
N GLN A 234 -24.56 -0.76 1.23
CA GLN A 234 -25.40 0.39 1.57
C GLN A 234 -25.78 0.42 3.06
N GLU A 235 -25.68 -0.72 3.74
CA GLU A 235 -25.96 -0.87 5.17
C GLU A 235 -24.67 -0.74 6.01
N PRO A 236 -24.78 -0.35 7.29
CA PRO A 236 -23.63 -0.35 8.19
C PRO A 236 -22.92 -1.69 8.19
N ALA A 237 -21.64 -1.68 7.88
CA ALA A 237 -20.79 -2.85 7.85
C ALA A 237 -19.54 -2.62 8.70
N PRO A 238 -18.86 -3.70 9.15
CA PRO A 238 -17.66 -3.55 9.96
C PRO A 238 -16.59 -2.73 9.22
N VAL A 239 -15.87 -1.92 9.99
CA VAL A 239 -14.72 -1.15 9.52
C VAL A 239 -13.54 -1.35 10.46
N ASP A 240 -12.32 -1.23 9.92
CA ASP A 240 -11.13 -0.95 10.69
C ASP A 240 -10.94 0.56 10.84
N GLY A 241 -11.41 1.09 11.98
CA GLY A 241 -11.21 2.48 12.39
C GLY A 241 -9.95 2.71 13.21
N GLY A 242 -8.98 1.79 13.24
CA GLY A 242 -7.77 1.93 14.05
C GLY A 242 -6.82 2.99 13.48
N LEU A 243 -6.61 4.08 14.21
CA LEU A 243 -5.53 5.04 14.00
C LEU A 243 -4.29 4.58 14.78
N PHE A 244 -3.32 4.05 14.07
CA PHE A 244 -2.01 3.66 14.62
C PHE A 244 -1.05 4.84 14.57
N ALA A 245 -0.25 5.00 15.63
CA ALA A 245 0.85 5.95 15.68
C ALA A 245 2.06 5.39 16.43
N LEU A 246 3.26 5.69 15.93
CA LEU A 246 4.54 5.40 16.58
C LEU A 246 5.39 6.67 16.59
N ALA A 247 5.59 7.26 17.77
CA ALA A 247 6.54 8.33 18.01
C ALA A 247 7.96 7.77 18.16
N VAL A 248 8.93 8.46 17.56
CA VAL A 248 10.35 8.14 17.60
C VAL A 248 11.10 9.41 17.98
N ARG A 249 11.82 9.42 19.10
CA ARG A 249 12.51 10.62 19.59
C ARG A 249 13.98 10.33 19.81
N GLN A 250 14.88 10.96 19.06
CA GLN A 250 16.32 10.87 19.32
C GLN A 250 16.67 11.60 20.62
N THR A 251 17.63 11.06 21.38
CA THR A 251 18.21 11.75 22.54
C THR A 251 18.95 13.01 22.07
N GLY A 252 18.44 14.19 22.46
CA GLY A 252 19.02 15.49 22.07
C GLY A 252 18.99 15.76 20.55
N GLY A 253 18.15 15.03 19.81
CA GLY A 253 18.12 15.09 18.35
C GLY A 253 16.72 15.37 17.82
N ARG A 254 16.48 14.87 16.60
CA ARG A 254 15.22 15.03 15.89
C ARG A 254 14.14 14.08 16.41
N THR A 255 12.91 14.32 16.00
CA THR A 255 11.76 13.48 16.27
C THR A 255 11.05 13.09 14.98
N ALA A 256 10.47 11.90 14.97
CA ALA A 256 9.62 11.42 13.89
C ALA A 256 8.34 10.80 14.41
N VAL A 257 7.32 10.75 13.56
CA VAL A 257 6.10 9.99 13.80
C VAL A 257 5.74 9.17 12.57
N ILE A 258 5.41 7.91 12.80
CA ILE A 258 4.85 7.00 11.79
C ILE A 258 3.37 6.83 12.12
N GLY A 259 2.49 7.11 11.16
CA GLY A 259 1.04 7.00 11.31
C GLY A 259 0.41 6.08 10.29
N SER A 260 -0.74 5.48 10.62
CA SER A 260 -1.55 4.70 9.68
C SER A 260 -3.03 4.76 10.01
N TYR A 261 -3.88 4.85 8.97
CA TYR A 261 -5.34 4.83 9.11
C TYR A 261 -6.01 4.12 7.93
N GLY A 262 -7.10 3.40 8.21
CA GLY A 262 -7.79 2.50 7.26
C GLY A 262 -8.75 3.15 6.27
N ALA A 263 -8.70 4.47 6.05
CA ALA A 263 -9.60 5.14 5.11
C ALA A 263 -8.95 5.39 3.74
N HIS A 264 -9.66 5.23 2.62
CA HIS A 264 -9.11 5.58 1.30
C HIS A 264 -8.80 7.10 1.15
N PRO A 265 -7.57 7.49 0.78
CA PRO A 265 -7.20 8.90 0.48
C PRO A 265 -7.66 9.34 -0.90
N THR A 266 -8.97 9.58 -0.97
CA THR A 266 -9.69 9.96 -2.19
C THR A 266 -10.48 11.26 -2.01
N THR A 267 -10.16 12.03 -0.97
CA THR A 267 -10.99 13.13 -0.48
C THR A 267 -11.03 14.32 -1.44
N ARG A 268 -9.97 14.51 -2.24
CA ARG A 268 -9.93 15.52 -3.33
C ARG A 268 -10.80 15.16 -4.54
N GLY A 269 -10.99 13.87 -4.79
CA GLY A 269 -11.76 13.34 -5.91
C GLY A 269 -11.10 13.53 -7.29
N ALA A 270 -11.62 12.84 -8.30
CA ALA A 270 -11.03 12.74 -9.63
C ALA A 270 -11.11 14.00 -10.52
N GLY A 271 -11.67 15.09 -9.99
CA GLY A 271 -11.75 16.38 -10.66
C GLY A 271 -10.53 17.27 -10.42
N ASP A 272 -9.78 17.01 -9.36
CA ASP A 272 -8.56 17.75 -9.04
C ASP A 272 -7.36 17.10 -9.75
N LEU A 273 -6.75 17.83 -10.67
CA LEU A 273 -5.61 17.36 -11.47
C LEU A 273 -4.26 17.83 -10.93
N ARG A 274 -4.25 18.41 -9.72
CA ARG A 274 -3.04 18.87 -9.05
C ARG A 274 -2.45 17.78 -8.17
N ILE A 275 -1.12 17.77 -8.06
CA ILE A 275 -0.40 16.89 -7.14
C ILE A 275 -0.76 17.25 -5.69
N SER A 276 -1.06 16.24 -4.87
CA SER A 276 -1.39 16.40 -3.45
C SER A 276 -1.20 15.10 -2.69
N GLY A 277 -0.81 15.20 -1.42
CA GLY A 277 -0.79 14.09 -0.48
C GLY A 277 -2.17 13.69 0.06
N ASP A 278 -3.26 14.34 -0.37
CA ASP A 278 -4.64 14.16 0.16
C ASP A 278 -4.68 14.37 1.70
N TYR A 279 -5.60 13.73 2.42
CA TYR A 279 -5.65 13.86 3.88
C TYR A 279 -4.38 13.32 4.59
N PRO A 280 -3.65 12.31 4.08
CA PRO A 280 -2.34 11.91 4.62
C PRO A 280 -1.35 13.09 4.63
N GLY A 281 -1.22 13.81 3.51
CA GLY A 281 -0.33 14.97 3.44
C GLY A 281 -0.74 16.10 4.39
N VAL A 282 -2.04 16.26 4.66
CA VAL A 282 -2.52 17.16 5.73
C VAL A 282 -2.06 16.66 7.10
N TRP A 283 -2.26 15.37 7.41
CA TRP A 283 -1.81 14.78 8.67
C TRP A 283 -0.32 15.00 8.88
N GLU A 284 0.51 14.75 7.86
CA GLU A 284 1.96 14.92 7.96
C GLU A 284 2.35 16.37 8.27
N ARG A 285 1.73 17.35 7.60
CA ARG A 285 1.94 18.78 7.89
C ARG A 285 1.50 19.17 9.29
N GLN A 286 0.39 18.62 9.78
CA GLN A 286 -0.11 18.89 11.13
C GLN A 286 0.80 18.27 12.20
N MET A 287 1.34 17.07 11.95
CA MET A 287 2.35 16.48 12.83
C MET A 287 3.65 17.30 12.84
N LYS A 288 4.09 17.82 11.68
CA LYS A 288 5.22 18.76 11.62
C LYS A 288 4.94 20.04 12.42
N ALA A 289 3.74 20.60 12.30
CA ALA A 289 3.31 21.76 13.09
C ALA A 289 3.22 21.47 14.60
N ALA A 290 2.95 20.21 14.98
CA ALA A 290 2.95 19.75 16.37
C ALA A 290 4.36 19.47 16.93
N GLY A 291 5.42 19.73 16.16
CA GLY A 291 6.80 19.66 16.61
C GLY A 291 7.58 18.42 16.19
N TYR A 292 7.05 17.59 15.29
CA TYR A 292 7.80 16.47 14.70
C TYR A 292 8.65 16.93 13.51
N ASP A 293 9.90 16.49 13.41
CA ASP A 293 10.76 16.84 12.26
C ASP A 293 10.40 16.04 11.00
N VAL A 294 10.01 14.77 11.19
CA VAL A 294 9.59 13.87 10.11
C VAL A 294 8.22 13.26 10.45
N ALA A 295 7.32 13.25 9.49
CA ALA A 295 6.02 12.58 9.61
C ALA A 295 5.86 11.66 8.42
N LEU A 296 5.63 10.37 8.66
CA LEU A 296 5.49 9.33 7.66
C LEU A 296 4.10 8.71 7.80
N PHE A 297 3.26 8.86 6.79
CA PHE A 297 1.95 8.21 6.78
C PHE A 297 1.95 6.92 5.95
N MET A 298 1.17 5.93 6.37
CA MET A 298 0.96 4.67 5.66
C MET A 298 -0.54 4.45 5.46
N ALA A 299 -0.94 4.00 4.27
CA ALA A 299 -2.29 3.50 4.08
C ALA A 299 -2.49 2.25 4.93
N GLY A 300 -3.52 2.24 5.80
CA GLY A 300 -3.93 1.05 6.51
C GLY A 300 -4.66 0.05 5.60
N ALA A 301 -5.61 -0.69 6.18
CA ALA A 301 -6.49 -1.58 5.43
C ALA A 301 -7.63 -0.77 4.76
N VAL A 302 -7.33 -0.21 3.58
CA VAL A 302 -8.23 0.70 2.86
C VAL A 302 -9.21 -0.01 1.91
N GLY A 303 -9.07 -1.32 1.73
CA GLY A 303 -9.93 -2.14 0.87
C GLY A 303 -11.37 -2.11 1.37
N GLY A 304 -12.29 -1.67 0.51
CA GLY A 304 -13.71 -1.50 0.86
C GLY A 304 -14.02 -0.38 1.84
N GLN A 305 -13.04 0.45 2.20
CA GLN A 305 -13.22 1.55 3.16
C GLN A 305 -12.91 2.91 2.53
N SER A 306 -13.66 3.93 2.93
CA SER A 306 -13.43 5.34 2.59
C SER A 306 -13.49 6.20 3.84
N ALA A 307 -12.86 7.37 3.81
CA ALA A 307 -13.08 8.36 4.86
C ALA A 307 -14.56 8.77 4.86
N ASN A 308 -15.16 8.82 6.04
CA ASN A 308 -16.56 9.21 6.18
C ASN A 308 -16.74 10.68 5.77
N ARG A 309 -17.72 10.95 4.90
CA ARG A 309 -17.99 12.30 4.33
C ARG A 309 -19.40 12.78 4.64
N GLU A 310 -19.92 12.43 5.83
CA GLU A 310 -21.26 12.79 6.31
C GLU A 310 -21.74 14.21 5.94
N ASP A 311 -20.82 15.18 5.85
CA ASP A 311 -21.10 16.46 5.18
C ASP A 311 -19.89 17.01 4.39
N ALA A 312 -20.17 18.02 3.55
CA ALA A 312 -19.20 18.65 2.65
C ALA A 312 -18.03 19.37 3.35
N THR A 313 -18.11 19.61 4.67
CA THR A 313 -17.04 20.24 5.46
C THR A 313 -16.14 19.20 6.10
N ARG A 314 -16.71 18.09 6.57
CA ARG A 314 -16.00 16.97 7.22
C ARG A 314 -15.32 16.04 6.23
N GLY A 315 -15.80 15.98 4.98
CA GLY A 315 -15.23 15.13 3.93
C GLY A 315 -14.01 15.70 3.19
N LYS A 316 -13.47 16.86 3.62
CA LYS A 316 -12.31 17.50 2.99
C LYS A 316 -10.98 16.96 3.54
N PRO A 317 -9.90 16.96 2.73
CA PRO A 317 -8.58 16.55 3.18
C PRO A 317 -8.15 17.24 4.47
N GLU A 318 -8.40 18.56 4.58
CA GLU A 318 -7.98 19.39 5.70
C GLU A 318 -8.65 18.98 7.02
N ALA A 319 -9.96 18.69 6.97
CA ALA A 319 -10.72 18.30 8.16
C ALA A 319 -10.30 16.92 8.66
N ILE A 320 -10.19 15.95 7.75
CA ILE A 320 -9.81 14.57 8.10
C ILE A 320 -8.38 14.52 8.63
N GLY A 321 -7.42 15.09 7.89
CA GLY A 321 -6.01 15.04 8.29
C GLY A 321 -5.73 15.76 9.61
N THR A 322 -6.38 16.92 9.84
CA THR A 322 -6.25 17.65 11.11
C THR A 322 -6.82 16.85 12.27
N ARG A 323 -8.02 16.29 12.11
CA ARG A 323 -8.65 15.48 13.15
C ARG A 323 -7.82 14.25 13.50
N LEU A 324 -7.28 13.54 12.50
CA LEU A 324 -6.39 12.41 12.74
C LEU A 324 -5.11 12.84 13.47
N ALA A 325 -4.53 13.99 13.14
CA ALA A 325 -3.33 14.50 13.80
C ALA A 325 -3.59 14.88 15.27
N GLU A 326 -4.73 15.51 15.57
CA GLU A 326 -5.15 15.81 16.94
C GLU A 326 -5.28 14.54 17.79
N GLU A 327 -5.95 13.52 17.27
CA GLU A 327 -6.11 12.24 17.96
C GLU A 327 -4.78 11.50 18.10
N THR A 328 -3.89 11.60 17.11
CA THR A 328 -2.51 11.08 17.18
C THR A 328 -1.74 11.70 18.35
N VAL A 329 -1.76 13.04 18.48
CA VAL A 329 -1.06 13.73 19.58
C VAL A 329 -1.63 13.33 20.94
N LYS A 330 -2.97 13.27 21.08
CA LYS A 330 -3.63 12.85 22.32
C LYS A 330 -3.25 11.42 22.73
N ALA A 331 -3.18 10.51 21.75
CA ALA A 331 -2.80 9.12 21.99
C ALA A 331 -1.35 9.01 22.46
N LEU A 332 -0.42 9.66 21.77
CA LEU A 332 1.02 9.57 22.05
C LEU A 332 1.45 10.24 23.35
N VAL A 333 0.67 11.21 23.87
CA VAL A 333 0.90 11.78 25.21
C VAL A 333 0.69 10.74 26.31
N ARG A 334 -0.17 9.75 26.09
CA ARG A 334 -0.50 8.69 27.06
C ARG A 334 0.33 7.42 26.86
N ALA A 335 1.04 7.32 25.75
CA ALA A 335 1.86 6.16 25.41
C ALA A 335 3.11 6.08 26.30
N THR A 336 3.53 4.87 26.64
CA THR A 336 4.72 4.64 27.47
C THR A 336 5.98 4.63 26.62
N PRO A 337 6.98 5.51 26.88
CA PRO A 337 8.23 5.47 26.15
C PRO A 337 9.07 4.23 26.46
N LEU A 338 9.69 3.67 25.42
CA LEU A 338 10.57 2.52 25.45
C LEU A 338 11.96 2.91 24.95
N GLU A 339 12.99 2.63 25.75
CA GLU A 339 14.40 2.80 25.38
C GLU A 339 15.03 1.50 24.89
N ARG A 340 14.53 0.37 25.39
CA ARG A 340 14.97 -0.97 25.04
C ARG A 340 13.80 -1.73 24.45
N VAL A 341 14.01 -2.29 23.27
CA VAL A 341 12.91 -2.86 22.47
C VAL A 341 13.35 -4.13 21.76
N PRO A 342 12.41 -5.05 21.48
CA PRO A 342 12.62 -6.07 20.46
C PRO A 342 12.56 -5.44 19.06
N LEU A 343 13.39 -5.93 18.14
CA LEU A 343 13.36 -5.66 16.71
C LEU A 343 13.44 -6.98 15.94
N ALA A 344 12.46 -7.23 15.09
CA ALA A 344 12.45 -8.39 14.20
C ALA A 344 11.68 -8.10 12.92
N THR A 345 12.12 -8.72 11.82
CA THR A 345 11.34 -8.76 10.58
C THR A 345 11.11 -10.20 10.15
N ALA A 346 9.98 -10.43 9.51
CA ALA A 346 9.67 -11.64 8.78
C ALA A 346 9.17 -11.25 7.40
N THR A 347 9.55 -12.01 6.38
CA THR A 347 9.11 -11.81 5.00
C THR A 347 8.75 -13.15 4.41
N VAL A 348 7.60 -13.23 3.73
CA VAL A 348 7.21 -14.42 2.99
C VAL A 348 6.77 -14.06 1.58
N GLY A 349 7.29 -14.81 0.59
CA GLY A 349 6.72 -14.85 -0.75
C GLY A 349 5.55 -15.83 -0.75
N LEU A 350 4.33 -15.32 -0.69
CA LEU A 350 3.12 -16.12 -0.65
C LEU A 350 2.72 -16.57 -2.06
N PRO A 351 2.68 -17.89 -2.37
CA PRO A 351 2.18 -18.34 -3.66
C PRO A 351 0.70 -17.96 -3.81
N LEU A 352 0.32 -17.44 -4.97
CA LEU A 352 -1.05 -17.02 -5.24
C LEU A 352 -1.83 -18.14 -5.95
N PRO A 353 -3.16 -18.24 -5.73
CA PRO A 353 -4.02 -19.05 -6.57
C PRO A 353 -3.91 -18.63 -8.04
N PRO A 354 -4.33 -19.47 -9.01
CA PRO A 354 -4.44 -19.04 -10.40
C PRO A 354 -5.40 -17.85 -10.52
N PRO A 355 -5.06 -16.79 -11.27
CA PRO A 355 -5.94 -15.62 -11.38
C PRO A 355 -7.26 -15.96 -12.08
N GLN A 356 -8.34 -15.36 -11.58
CA GLN A 356 -9.74 -15.61 -11.92
C GLN A 356 -10.51 -14.29 -12.14
N TYR A 357 -10.03 -13.42 -13.04
CA TYR A 357 -10.72 -12.17 -13.33
C TYR A 357 -12.14 -12.43 -13.86
N ARG A 358 -13.15 -11.95 -13.13
CA ARG A 358 -14.56 -12.22 -13.40
C ARG A 358 -15.12 -11.25 -14.44
N ILE A 359 -15.76 -11.79 -15.47
CA ILE A 359 -16.55 -11.00 -16.45
C ILE A 359 -18.06 -11.13 -16.21
N SER A 360 -18.46 -12.13 -15.42
CA SER A 360 -19.81 -12.31 -14.88
C SER A 360 -19.72 -13.02 -13.53
N ALA A 361 -20.87 -13.28 -12.89
CA ALA A 361 -20.92 -14.01 -11.63
C ALA A 361 -20.23 -15.39 -11.69
N GLU A 362 -20.33 -16.07 -12.83
CA GLU A 362 -19.92 -17.47 -13.01
C GLU A 362 -18.77 -17.67 -14.02
N ILE A 363 -18.41 -16.65 -14.79
CA ILE A 363 -17.42 -16.78 -15.88
C ILE A 363 -16.20 -15.90 -15.62
N VAL A 364 -15.03 -16.51 -15.77
CA VAL A 364 -13.73 -15.86 -15.58
C VAL A 364 -12.85 -15.96 -16.82
N VAL A 365 -11.93 -15.01 -16.93
CA VAL A 365 -10.83 -15.09 -17.89
C VAL A 365 -9.80 -16.11 -17.42
N ARG A 366 -9.30 -16.94 -18.32
CA ARG A 366 -8.37 -18.01 -18.00
C ARG A 366 -7.02 -17.46 -17.51
N PRO A 367 -6.38 -18.14 -16.54
CA PRO A 367 -5.13 -17.67 -15.93
C PRO A 367 -4.00 -17.36 -16.91
N TRP A 368 -3.83 -18.17 -17.96
CA TRP A 368 -2.73 -18.00 -18.92
C TRP A 368 -2.80 -16.67 -19.68
N LEU A 369 -4.02 -16.13 -19.89
CA LEU A 369 -4.22 -14.87 -20.58
C LEU A 369 -3.93 -13.70 -19.64
N LEU A 370 -4.43 -13.76 -18.40
CA LEU A 370 -4.22 -12.73 -17.38
C LEU A 370 -2.73 -12.57 -17.03
N THR A 371 -2.04 -13.69 -16.81
CA THR A 371 -0.60 -13.69 -16.50
C THR A 371 0.24 -13.17 -17.65
N ARG A 372 -0.03 -13.58 -18.90
CA ARG A 372 0.78 -13.16 -20.07
C ARG A 372 0.48 -11.75 -20.57
N VAL A 373 -0.78 -11.31 -20.50
CA VAL A 373 -1.21 -10.03 -21.12
C VAL A 373 -1.29 -8.91 -20.09
N ILE A 374 -1.82 -9.19 -18.90
CA ILE A 374 -1.95 -8.18 -17.83
C ILE A 374 -0.69 -8.15 -16.96
N GLY A 375 0.04 -9.27 -16.87
CA GLY A 375 1.24 -9.37 -16.04
C GLY A 375 0.92 -9.55 -14.56
N LEU A 376 -0.20 -10.19 -14.24
CA LEU A 376 -0.56 -10.49 -12.85
C LEU A 376 0.52 -11.37 -12.19
N PRO A 377 1.00 -11.02 -10.99
CA PRO A 377 2.01 -11.80 -10.29
C PRO A 377 1.50 -13.19 -9.90
N GLN A 378 2.43 -14.12 -9.68
CA GLN A 378 2.12 -15.47 -9.17
C GLN A 378 2.44 -15.62 -7.68
N GLU A 379 3.10 -14.62 -7.10
CA GLU A 379 3.44 -14.58 -5.69
C GLU A 379 3.20 -13.17 -5.13
N ALA A 380 2.78 -13.09 -3.87
CA ALA A 380 2.61 -11.86 -3.10
C ALA A 380 3.63 -11.80 -1.99
N ARG A 381 4.46 -10.77 -1.94
CA ARG A 381 5.36 -10.54 -0.80
C ARG A 381 4.57 -9.94 0.35
N ILE A 382 4.56 -10.63 1.50
CA ILE A 382 4.07 -10.12 2.77
C ILE A 382 5.28 -9.83 3.65
N ASP A 383 5.34 -8.62 4.21
CA ASP A 383 6.40 -8.18 5.10
C ASP A 383 5.82 -7.93 6.50
N ALA A 384 6.52 -8.30 7.56
CA ALA A 384 6.14 -7.98 8.93
C ALA A 384 7.33 -7.40 9.69
N LEU A 385 7.08 -6.36 10.49
CA LEU A 385 8.07 -5.67 11.31
C LEU A 385 7.54 -5.51 12.74
N ARG A 386 8.26 -6.09 13.70
CA ARG A 386 8.09 -5.83 15.13
C ARG A 386 9.14 -4.84 15.60
N ILE A 387 8.73 -3.75 16.23
CA ILE A 387 9.61 -2.79 16.88
C ILE A 387 8.96 -2.20 18.14
N GLY A 388 9.54 -2.47 19.32
CA GLY A 388 8.91 -2.07 20.58
C GLY A 388 7.55 -2.74 20.72
N ASP A 389 6.50 -1.97 21.01
CA ASP A 389 5.10 -2.43 21.08
C ASP A 389 4.34 -2.35 19.75
N ALA A 390 4.96 -1.83 18.69
CA ALA A 390 4.39 -1.77 17.35
C ALA A 390 4.62 -3.06 16.55
N LEU A 391 3.58 -3.54 15.86
CA LEU A 391 3.66 -4.63 14.88
C LEU A 391 3.01 -4.21 13.55
N LEU A 392 3.84 -4.02 12.53
CA LEU A 392 3.40 -3.63 11.19
C LEU A 392 3.35 -4.86 10.29
N VAL A 393 2.28 -5.02 9.51
CA VAL A 393 2.16 -6.06 8.48
C VAL A 393 1.83 -5.43 7.14
N GLY A 394 2.67 -5.67 6.16
CA GLY A 394 2.59 -5.12 4.83
C GLY A 394 1.97 -6.05 3.82
N ALA A 395 0.86 -5.63 3.21
CA ALA A 395 0.17 -6.38 2.18
C ALA A 395 0.26 -5.67 0.81
N PRO A 396 0.53 -6.38 -0.29
CA PRO A 396 0.68 -5.80 -1.62
C PRO A 396 -0.69 -5.67 -2.31
N CYS A 397 -1.68 -5.06 -1.67
CA CYS A 397 -3.06 -4.98 -2.15
C CYS A 397 -3.84 -3.85 -1.49
N ASP A 398 -5.03 -3.56 -2.02
CA ASP A 398 -6.09 -2.91 -1.25
C ASP A 398 -6.65 -3.91 -0.22
N TYR A 399 -6.00 -4.02 0.94
CA TYR A 399 -6.37 -5.01 1.96
C TYR A 399 -7.64 -4.58 2.70
N SER A 400 -8.60 -5.50 2.86
CA SER A 400 -9.90 -5.18 3.47
C SER A 400 -9.79 -4.85 4.95
N GLY A 401 -10.44 -3.76 5.36
CA GLY A 401 -10.56 -3.44 6.79
C GLY A 401 -11.42 -4.43 7.58
N GLU A 402 -12.34 -5.16 6.94
CA GLU A 402 -13.06 -6.26 7.61
C GLU A 402 -12.14 -7.43 7.98
N LEU A 403 -11.07 -7.65 7.21
CA LEU A 403 -10.04 -8.64 7.54
C LEU A 403 -9.03 -8.12 8.57
N ALA A 404 -8.71 -6.82 8.54
CA ALA A 404 -7.73 -6.22 9.44
C ALA A 404 -8.26 -5.98 10.87
N ALA A 405 -9.55 -5.62 11.02
CA ALA A 405 -10.10 -5.29 12.32
C ALA A 405 -10.02 -6.45 13.34
N PRO A 406 -10.38 -7.72 13.01
CA PRO A 406 -10.20 -8.85 13.93
C PRO A 406 -8.73 -9.09 14.30
N PHE A 407 -7.82 -9.00 13.33
CA PHE A 407 -6.38 -9.16 13.55
C PHE A 407 -5.84 -8.13 14.55
N ARG A 408 -6.17 -6.85 14.35
CA ARG A 408 -5.77 -5.77 15.25
C ARG A 408 -6.32 -5.95 16.66
N ARG A 409 -7.61 -6.28 16.80
CA ARG A 409 -8.24 -6.52 18.12
C ARG A 409 -7.60 -7.68 18.87
N ALA A 410 -7.26 -8.76 18.16
CA ALA A 410 -6.59 -9.91 18.76
C ALA A 410 -5.21 -9.53 19.33
N LEU A 411 -4.43 -8.74 18.59
CA LEU A 411 -3.09 -8.31 19.01
C LEU A 411 -3.11 -7.20 20.07
N ALA A 412 -4.11 -6.32 20.06
CA ALA A 412 -4.34 -5.38 21.15
C ALA A 412 -4.59 -6.11 22.48
N GLY A 413 -5.34 -7.23 22.45
CA GLY A 413 -5.50 -8.12 23.61
C GLY A 413 -4.20 -8.76 24.10
N ALA A 414 -3.17 -8.80 23.27
CA ALA A 414 -1.81 -9.26 23.60
C ALA A 414 -0.86 -8.10 23.97
N GLY A 415 -1.35 -6.86 24.07
CA GLY A 415 -0.56 -5.68 24.41
C GLY A 415 0.23 -5.08 23.25
N LEU A 416 -0.15 -5.38 22.00
CA LEU A 416 0.53 -4.84 20.81
C LEU A 416 -0.31 -3.81 20.06
N ASP A 417 0.34 -2.75 19.60
CA ASP A 417 -0.21 -1.80 18.64
C ASP A 417 0.05 -2.35 17.22
N ALA A 418 -0.92 -3.09 16.70
CA ALA A 418 -0.79 -3.75 15.41
C ALA A 418 -1.56 -3.04 14.29
N VAL A 419 -0.98 -3.04 13.08
CA VAL A 419 -1.63 -2.49 11.89
C VAL A 419 -1.27 -3.30 10.65
N VAL A 420 -2.26 -3.53 9.78
CA VAL A 420 -2.03 -4.04 8.43
C VAL A 420 -2.02 -2.84 7.49
N THR A 421 -0.91 -2.61 6.80
CA THR A 421 -0.78 -1.56 5.78
C THR A 421 -0.94 -2.14 4.39
N SER A 422 -1.48 -1.32 3.50
CA SER A 422 -1.61 -1.62 2.08
C SER A 422 -0.43 -1.06 1.27
N PHE A 423 -0.20 -1.61 0.09
CA PHE A 423 0.69 -1.07 -0.97
C PHE A 423 2.20 -1.18 -0.74
N ASN A 424 2.65 -2.29 -0.13
CA ASN A 424 4.05 -2.51 0.30
C ASN A 424 5.00 -3.00 -0.82
N GLY A 425 5.00 -2.33 -1.98
CA GLY A 425 5.96 -2.57 -3.06
C GLY A 425 5.61 -3.72 -4.01
N GLY A 426 4.34 -4.09 -4.06
CA GLY A 426 3.72 -5.00 -5.02
C GLY A 426 2.22 -4.72 -5.10
N TYR A 427 1.53 -5.33 -6.08
CA TYR A 427 0.08 -5.15 -6.20
C TYR A 427 -0.62 -6.42 -6.74
N VAL A 428 -1.62 -6.90 -5.99
CA VAL A 428 -2.43 -8.08 -6.34
C VAL A 428 -3.93 -7.79 -6.44
N GLY A 429 -4.30 -6.50 -6.54
CA GLY A 429 -5.70 -6.07 -6.62
C GLY A 429 -6.34 -5.89 -5.24
N TYR A 430 -7.66 -6.02 -5.19
CA TYR A 430 -8.43 -5.95 -3.95
C TYR A 430 -8.49 -7.31 -3.27
N VAL A 431 -8.32 -7.31 -1.95
CA VAL A 431 -8.30 -8.51 -1.12
C VAL A 431 -9.40 -8.37 -0.07
N GLN A 432 -10.48 -9.13 -0.25
CA GLN A 432 -11.72 -9.03 0.52
C GLN A 432 -12.06 -10.35 1.20
N PRO A 433 -12.81 -10.34 2.31
CA PRO A 433 -13.29 -11.57 2.91
C PRO A 433 -14.22 -12.30 1.93
N SER A 434 -14.21 -13.64 1.95
CA SER A 434 -15.04 -14.43 1.02
C SER A 434 -16.54 -14.15 1.16
N SER A 435 -16.98 -13.67 2.33
CA SER A 435 -18.35 -13.19 2.58
C SER A 435 -18.78 -12.00 1.69
N GLN A 436 -17.84 -11.33 1.03
CA GLN A 436 -18.08 -10.23 0.09
C GLN A 436 -17.97 -10.63 -1.37
N ALA A 437 -17.63 -11.89 -1.66
CA ALA A 437 -17.31 -12.36 -3.01
C ALA A 437 -18.43 -12.14 -4.02
N TYR A 438 -19.70 -12.06 -3.60
CA TYR A 438 -20.85 -11.91 -4.52
C TYR A 438 -21.54 -10.55 -4.39
N LEU A 439 -20.92 -9.58 -3.73
CA LEU A 439 -21.44 -8.23 -3.70
C LEU A 439 -21.30 -7.57 -5.07
N ASP A 440 -22.28 -6.74 -5.41
CA ASP A 440 -22.17 -5.87 -6.58
C ASP A 440 -21.37 -4.61 -6.23
N SER A 441 -20.04 -4.76 -6.17
CA SER A 441 -19.10 -3.70 -5.82
C SER A 441 -17.92 -3.63 -6.79
N TYR A 442 -17.30 -2.45 -6.85
CA TYR A 442 -16.08 -2.24 -7.64
C TYR A 442 -14.92 -3.10 -7.14
N GLU A 443 -14.80 -3.23 -5.82
CA GLU A 443 -13.79 -4.03 -5.14
C GLU A 443 -13.87 -5.49 -5.59
N ARG A 444 -15.09 -6.04 -5.71
CA ARG A 444 -15.33 -7.40 -6.21
C ARG A 444 -14.88 -7.57 -7.66
N ASP A 445 -15.09 -6.56 -8.51
CA ASP A 445 -14.60 -6.58 -9.91
C ASP A 445 -13.07 -6.51 -10.00
N MET A 446 -12.41 -6.00 -8.97
CA MET A 446 -10.96 -5.84 -8.88
C MET A 446 -10.28 -6.93 -8.02
N GLU A 447 -11.00 -7.98 -7.65
CA GLU A 447 -10.46 -9.18 -7.03
C GLU A 447 -9.98 -10.16 -8.12
N PHE A 448 -8.67 -10.36 -8.19
CA PHE A 448 -8.06 -11.02 -9.35
C PHE A 448 -7.79 -12.52 -9.17
N TYR A 449 -7.84 -13.07 -7.95
CA TYR A 449 -7.37 -14.45 -7.68
C TYR A 449 -8.45 -15.35 -7.06
N GLY A 450 -9.72 -15.06 -7.37
CA GLY A 450 -10.85 -15.84 -6.88
C GLY A 450 -11.30 -15.44 -5.48
N THR A 451 -12.39 -16.06 -5.04
CA THR A 451 -13.22 -15.61 -3.90
C THR A 451 -12.61 -15.91 -2.53
N GLY A 452 -11.60 -16.77 -2.46
CA GLY A 452 -10.95 -17.17 -1.21
C GLY A 452 -9.65 -16.42 -0.88
N LEU A 453 -9.20 -15.48 -1.73
CA LEU A 453 -7.89 -14.85 -1.57
C LEU A 453 -7.75 -14.10 -0.24
N GLY A 454 -8.79 -13.38 0.21
CA GLY A 454 -8.71 -12.60 1.44
C GLY A 454 -8.63 -13.45 2.69
N ASP A 455 -9.45 -14.50 2.79
CA ASP A 455 -9.41 -15.41 3.94
C ASP A 455 -8.07 -16.16 3.99
N TYR A 456 -7.58 -16.61 2.84
CA TYR A 456 -6.24 -17.20 2.69
C TYR A 456 -5.14 -16.25 3.16
N MET A 457 -5.13 -15.01 2.65
CA MET A 457 -4.09 -14.04 3.04
C MET A 457 -4.16 -13.69 4.52
N ALA A 458 -5.37 -13.53 5.09
CA ALA A 458 -5.58 -13.26 6.50
C ALA A 458 -5.10 -14.41 7.40
N GLU A 459 -5.35 -15.67 7.01
CA GLU A 459 -4.81 -16.83 7.71
C GLU A 459 -3.28 -16.82 7.69
N MET A 460 -2.67 -16.61 6.52
CA MET A 460 -1.22 -16.64 6.36
C MET A 460 -0.54 -15.50 7.14
N ILE A 461 -1.13 -14.30 7.14
CA ILE A 461 -0.72 -13.18 8.00
C ILE A 461 -0.79 -13.60 9.47
N GLY A 462 -1.93 -14.14 9.91
CA GLY A 462 -2.13 -14.57 11.28
C GLY A 462 -1.12 -15.63 11.74
N LEU A 463 -0.80 -16.61 10.88
CA LEU A 463 0.21 -17.63 11.15
C LEU A 463 1.63 -17.05 11.19
N MET A 464 1.99 -16.20 10.23
CA MET A 464 3.29 -15.56 10.11
C MET A 464 3.64 -14.70 11.32
N THR A 465 2.66 -13.99 11.89
CA THR A 465 2.91 -13.05 12.98
C THR A 465 2.95 -13.68 14.37
N LYS A 466 2.64 -14.98 14.52
CA LYS A 466 2.56 -15.63 15.84
C LYS A 466 3.84 -15.49 16.65
N GLY A 467 5.01 -15.76 16.06
CA GLY A 467 6.28 -15.63 16.79
C GLY A 467 6.73 -14.19 16.97
N LEU A 468 6.34 -13.27 16.09
CA LEU A 468 6.59 -11.84 16.25
C LEU A 468 5.76 -11.22 17.39
N ALA A 469 4.60 -11.80 17.67
CA ALA A 469 3.69 -11.34 18.72
C ALA A 469 3.96 -11.98 20.09
N ALA A 470 4.97 -12.85 20.21
CA ALA A 470 5.31 -13.47 21.48
C ALA A 470 5.74 -12.40 22.52
N PRO A 471 5.47 -12.60 23.82
CA PRO A 471 5.95 -11.69 24.86
C PRO A 471 7.48 -11.72 24.93
N HIS A 472 8.11 -10.56 24.76
CA HIS A 472 9.55 -10.36 24.92
C HIS A 472 9.82 -9.34 26.02
N GLY A 473 11.00 -9.41 26.66
CA GLY A 473 11.33 -8.59 27.82
C GLY A 473 11.39 -7.10 27.50
N VAL A 474 10.26 -6.39 27.61
CA VAL A 474 10.20 -4.93 27.49
C VAL A 474 10.64 -4.32 28.81
N ALA A 475 11.77 -3.61 28.81
CA ALA A 475 12.21 -2.84 29.98
C ALA A 475 11.70 -1.40 29.83
N HIS A 476 10.67 -1.05 30.61
CA HIS A 476 10.13 0.31 30.68
C HIS A 476 11.17 1.28 31.26
N ALA A 477 11.27 2.49 30.70
CA ALA A 477 12.06 3.56 31.31
C ALA A 477 11.43 3.97 32.66
N ALA A 478 12.27 4.25 33.67
CA ALA A 478 11.78 4.74 34.95
C ALA A 478 11.03 6.08 34.76
N PRO A 479 9.92 6.32 35.47
CA PRO A 479 9.23 7.60 35.40
C PRO A 479 10.21 8.71 35.81
N VAL A 480 10.30 9.75 34.99
CA VAL A 480 11.01 10.99 35.36
C VAL A 480 10.27 11.54 36.58
N ALA A 481 10.92 11.51 37.73
CA ALA A 481 10.42 12.18 38.93
C ALA A 481 10.19 13.64 38.56
N ALA A 482 8.95 14.11 38.73
CA ALA A 482 8.65 15.52 38.64
C ALA A 482 9.58 16.25 39.60
N ALA A 483 10.36 17.20 39.08
CA ALA A 483 11.06 18.15 39.94
C ALA A 483 9.99 18.95 40.70
N GLU A 484 10.04 18.89 42.03
CA GLU A 484 9.26 19.75 42.94
C GLU A 484 9.59 21.23 42.74
#